data_AF-A0A1X7PVK5-F1
#
_entry.id   AF-A0A1X7PVK5-F1
#
_cell.length_a   1.000
_cell.length_b   1.000
_cell.length_c   1.000
_cell.angle_alpha   90.00
_cell.angle_beta   90.00
_cell.angle_gamma   90.00
#
_symmetry.space_group_name_H-M   'P 1'
#
loop_
_entity.id
_entity.type
_entity.pdbx_description
1 polymer ?
#
loop_
_entity_poly.entity_id
_entity_poly.type
_entity_poly.pdbx_seq_one_letter_code
_entity_poly.pdbx_strand_id
1 'polypeptide(L)'
;MHWTTNAVAILIGVALAPLEAMALDLGGSGISLNPPARGWKVEQHHDAAIEVWHLRAEQWQPPSPQSGLIAVTVSTLDGDPWPDPAALRDSAARALRDEMLSEVREDTPFDLTAGRFHIAGEDLFGMIGLGEAPAMPISARLLVIRTGDGAMLITAFSVLPAEQSPFAGLFGADGILTATGPGAEALNGAPSGPPAQTAAPQGLDPVADPAIRDLLEQMQGGFDNEEGE
;
A
#
# COMPACT_ATOMS: atom_id res chain seq x y z
N MET A 1 -47.63 17.86 35.70
CA MET A 1 -48.11 16.91 34.67
C MET A 1 -47.26 17.20 33.44
N HIS A 2 -46.08 16.59 33.22
CA HIS A 2 -45.86 15.27 32.58
C HIS A 2 -46.90 15.03 31.47
N TRP A 3 -46.56 14.88 30.19
CA TRP A 3 -45.85 13.77 29.51
C TRP A 3 -45.20 14.27 28.19
N THR A 4 -43.87 14.20 28.04
CA THR A 4 -43.04 13.23 27.27
C THR A 4 -42.99 13.36 25.74
N THR A 5 -41.80 13.81 25.30
CA THR A 5 -41.05 13.62 24.06
C THR A 5 -41.13 12.21 23.47
N ASN A 6 -41.18 12.10 22.13
CA ASN A 6 -40.67 10.94 21.39
C ASN A 6 -39.87 11.45 20.18
N ALA A 7 -38.58 11.66 20.38
CA ALA A 7 -37.60 11.73 19.31
C ALA A 7 -37.06 10.31 19.12
N VAL A 8 -37.35 9.71 17.97
CA VAL A 8 -36.71 8.46 17.54
C VAL A 8 -35.37 8.86 16.94
N ALA A 9 -34.32 8.80 17.74
CA ALA A 9 -32.95 8.80 17.25
C ALA A 9 -32.63 7.38 16.78
N ILE A 10 -32.55 7.18 15.46
CA ILE A 10 -31.96 5.99 14.87
C ILE A 10 -30.44 6.18 14.99
N LEU A 11 -29.89 5.71 16.11
CA LEU A 11 -28.45 5.49 16.28
C LEU A 11 -28.09 4.24 15.46
N ILE A 12 -27.64 4.42 14.22
CA ILE A 12 -26.85 3.41 13.53
C ILE A 12 -25.45 3.47 14.13
N GLY A 13 -25.28 2.84 15.28
CA GLY A 13 -23.97 2.47 15.78
C GLY A 13 -23.48 1.27 14.99
N VAL A 14 -22.78 1.51 13.87
CA VAL A 14 -21.91 0.48 13.30
C VAL A 14 -20.75 0.36 14.27
N ALA A 15 -20.86 -0.58 15.21
CA ALA A 15 -19.71 -1.06 15.93
C ALA A 15 -18.80 -1.73 14.89
N LEU A 16 -17.75 -1.01 14.46
CA LEU A 16 -16.64 -1.59 13.74
C LEU A 16 -16.00 -2.60 14.70
N ALA A 17 -16.32 -3.88 14.50
CA ALA A 17 -15.57 -4.95 15.14
C ALA A 17 -14.10 -4.77 14.74
N PRO A 18 -13.14 -5.00 15.66
CA PRO A 18 -11.75 -5.05 15.26
C PRO A 18 -11.64 -6.14 14.19
N LEU A 19 -11.22 -5.76 12.98
CA LEU A 19 -10.78 -6.69 11.96
C LEU A 19 -9.61 -7.46 12.58
N GLU A 20 -9.88 -8.64 13.16
CA GLU A 20 -8.83 -9.66 13.23
C GLU A 20 -8.29 -9.79 11.81
N ALA A 21 -6.97 -9.73 11.64
CA ALA A 21 -6.29 -9.73 10.35
C ALA A 21 -6.68 -10.99 9.55
N MET A 22 -7.80 -10.92 8.86
CA MET A 22 -8.23 -11.93 7.90
C MET A 22 -7.42 -11.64 6.65
N ALA A 23 -6.53 -12.57 6.32
CA ALA A 23 -5.88 -12.61 5.02
C ALA A 23 -6.96 -12.48 3.95
N LEU A 24 -6.97 -11.37 3.23
CA LEU A 24 -7.89 -11.17 2.12
C LEU A 24 -7.23 -11.74 0.88
N ASP A 25 -7.84 -12.78 0.32
CA ASP A 25 -7.36 -13.36 -0.92
C ASP A 25 -7.65 -12.42 -2.09
N LEU A 26 -6.60 -11.98 -2.80
CA LEU A 26 -6.74 -11.10 -3.97
C LEU A 26 -7.02 -11.92 -5.22
N GLY A 27 -8.04 -12.77 -5.15
CA GLY A 27 -8.45 -13.69 -6.22
C GLY A 27 -7.44 -14.80 -6.53
N GLY A 28 -7.46 -15.34 -7.76
CA GLY A 28 -6.53 -16.40 -8.18
C GLY A 28 -5.07 -15.95 -8.37
N SER A 29 -4.74 -14.74 -7.93
CA SER A 29 -3.40 -14.17 -8.00
C SER A 29 -2.35 -15.00 -7.26
N GLY A 30 -2.79 -15.69 -6.20
CA GLY A 30 -1.87 -16.32 -5.27
C GLY A 30 -1.21 -15.36 -4.30
N ILE A 31 -1.71 -14.13 -4.18
CA ILE A 31 -1.24 -13.14 -3.23
C ILE A 31 -2.43 -12.77 -2.35
N SER A 32 -2.21 -12.80 -1.04
CA SER A 32 -3.19 -12.36 -0.05
C SER A 32 -2.70 -11.08 0.62
N LEU A 33 -3.65 -10.20 0.93
CA LEU A 33 -3.43 -8.98 1.69
C LEU A 33 -3.66 -9.25 3.18
N ASN A 34 -2.65 -9.00 4.00
CA ASN A 34 -2.62 -9.18 5.44
C ASN A 34 -2.38 -7.83 6.13
N PRO A 35 -3.38 -6.92 6.16
CA PRO A 35 -3.19 -5.65 6.83
C PRO A 35 -2.87 -5.90 8.31
N PRO A 36 -1.83 -5.29 8.88
CA PRO A 36 -1.52 -5.45 10.30
C PRO A 36 -2.71 -5.03 11.15
N ALA A 37 -3.03 -5.80 12.19
CA ALA A 37 -4.25 -5.64 12.99
C ALA A 37 -4.38 -4.27 13.72
N ARG A 38 -3.34 -3.43 13.72
CA ARG A 38 -3.33 -2.10 14.35
C ARG A 38 -2.46 -1.13 13.56
N GLY A 39 -2.87 0.14 13.52
CA GLY A 39 -2.07 1.24 13.00
C GLY A 39 -2.08 1.38 11.48
N TRP A 40 -3.04 0.76 10.79
CA TRP A 40 -3.25 0.91 9.34
C TRP A 40 -4.71 1.25 9.03
N LYS A 41 -4.91 2.30 8.23
CA LYS A 41 -6.17 2.58 7.54
C LYS A 41 -6.17 1.80 6.24
N VAL A 42 -7.25 1.10 5.96
CA VAL A 42 -7.44 0.32 4.74
C VAL A 42 -8.69 0.86 4.03
N GLU A 43 -8.51 1.24 2.77
CA GLU A 43 -9.56 1.77 1.90
C GLU A 43 -9.60 0.89 0.65
N GLN A 44 -10.80 0.49 0.22
CA GLN A 44 -11.02 -0.32 -0.98
C GLN A 44 -11.83 0.50 -1.96
N HIS A 45 -11.37 0.53 -3.21
CA HIS A 45 -12.03 1.18 -4.33
C HIS A 45 -12.20 0.17 -5.46
N HIS A 46 -13.27 0.34 -6.23
CA HIS A 46 -13.49 -0.40 -7.45
C HIS A 46 -13.85 0.60 -8.54
N ASP A 47 -12.99 0.71 -9.55
CA ASP A 47 -13.16 1.63 -10.66
C ASP A 47 -12.78 0.97 -11.97
N ALA A 48 -13.59 1.15 -13.01
CA ALA A 48 -13.33 0.68 -14.37
C ALA A 48 -12.79 -0.78 -14.51
N ALA A 49 -13.29 -1.71 -13.69
CA ALA A 49 -12.85 -3.12 -13.59
C ALA A 49 -11.46 -3.36 -12.94
N ILE A 50 -10.96 -2.37 -12.21
CA ILE A 50 -9.76 -2.46 -11.38
C ILE A 50 -10.21 -2.43 -9.92
N GLU A 51 -9.78 -3.43 -9.15
CA GLU A 51 -9.93 -3.40 -7.70
C GLU A 51 -8.65 -2.82 -7.08
N VAL A 52 -8.81 -1.78 -6.27
CA VAL A 52 -7.69 -1.05 -5.67
C VAL A 52 -7.82 -1.07 -4.15
N TRP A 53 -6.75 -1.50 -3.48
CA TRP A 53 -6.60 -1.49 -2.04
C TRP A 53 -5.53 -0.48 -1.65
N HIS A 54 -5.91 0.52 -0.86
CA HIS A 54 -4.99 1.48 -0.28
C HIS A 54 -4.83 1.21 1.21
N LEU A 55 -3.59 0.94 1.62
CA LEU A 55 -3.21 0.74 3.00
C LEU A 55 -2.30 1.89 3.40
N ARG A 56 -2.61 2.56 4.51
CA ARG A 56 -1.84 3.68 5.02
C ARG A 56 -1.60 3.53 6.52
N ALA A 57 -0.36 3.71 6.95
CA ALA A 57 -0.04 3.74 8.37
C ALA A 57 -0.72 4.96 9.05
N GLU A 58 -1.40 4.73 10.16
CA GLU A 58 -1.99 5.82 10.97
C GLU A 58 -0.91 6.70 11.60
N GLN A 59 0.26 6.11 11.85
CA GLN A 59 1.45 6.78 12.38
C GLN A 59 2.67 6.26 11.63
N TRP A 60 3.50 7.18 11.16
CA TRP A 60 4.71 6.88 10.39
C TRP A 60 6.01 7.30 11.10
N GLN A 61 5.88 7.98 12.25
CA GLN A 61 6.99 8.29 13.14
C GLN A 61 6.73 7.80 14.57
N PRO A 62 7.72 7.15 15.21
CA PRO A 62 8.97 6.68 14.61
C PRO A 62 8.72 5.57 13.57
N PRO A 63 9.63 5.34 12.60
CA PRO A 63 9.50 4.27 11.62
C PRO A 63 9.32 2.90 12.28
N SER A 64 8.48 2.05 11.69
CA SER A 64 8.37 0.64 12.11
C SER A 64 9.75 -0.04 12.01
N PRO A 65 10.21 -0.75 13.07
CA PRO A 65 11.47 -1.49 13.05
C PRO A 65 11.52 -2.60 11.98
N GLN A 66 10.37 -3.03 11.47
CA GLN A 66 10.26 -4.15 10.55
C GLN A 66 10.41 -3.73 9.08
N SER A 67 10.05 -2.48 8.74
CA SER A 67 10.07 -2.03 7.33
C SER A 67 9.99 -0.51 7.14
N GLY A 68 9.50 0.25 8.13
CA GLY A 68 9.13 1.65 7.96
C GLY A 68 8.15 1.93 6.83
N LEU A 69 7.39 0.93 6.38
CA LEU A 69 6.31 1.11 5.41
C LEU A 69 5.27 2.10 5.94
N ILE A 70 4.85 3.03 5.09
CA ILE A 70 3.86 4.06 5.43
C ILE A 70 2.63 4.02 4.53
N ALA A 71 2.78 3.50 3.31
CA ALA A 71 1.69 3.34 2.37
C ALA A 71 1.95 2.15 1.45
N VAL A 72 0.92 1.37 1.17
CA VAL A 72 0.93 0.30 0.17
C VAL A 72 -0.36 0.40 -0.63
N THR A 73 -0.25 0.48 -1.95
CA THR A 73 -1.37 0.41 -2.88
C THR A 73 -1.26 -0.87 -3.68
N VAL A 74 -2.35 -1.63 -3.77
CA VAL A 74 -2.45 -2.85 -4.55
C VAL A 74 -3.60 -2.68 -5.54
N SER A 75 -3.30 -2.70 -6.83
CA SER A 75 -4.30 -2.67 -7.89
C SER A 75 -4.31 -4.02 -8.61
N THR A 76 -5.47 -4.66 -8.71
CA THR A 76 -5.66 -5.86 -9.52
C THR A 76 -6.20 -5.44 -10.88
N LEU A 77 -5.53 -5.88 -11.94
CA LEU A 77 -5.87 -5.58 -13.31
C LEU A 77 -6.53 -6.81 -13.92
N ASP A 78 -7.75 -6.64 -14.41
CA ASP A 78 -8.49 -7.69 -15.11
C ASP A 78 -7.82 -8.02 -16.44
N GLY A 79 -7.66 -9.33 -16.68
CA GLY A 79 -7.01 -9.85 -17.87
C GLY A 79 -5.48 -9.76 -17.81
N ASP A 80 -4.81 -10.55 -18.64
CA ASP A 80 -3.36 -10.49 -18.78
C ASP A 80 -3.03 -9.34 -19.73
N PRO A 81 -2.54 -8.19 -19.24
CA PRO A 81 -2.42 -7.00 -20.07
C PRO A 81 -1.28 -7.10 -21.10
N TRP A 82 -0.47 -8.19 -21.11
CA TRP A 82 0.78 -8.16 -21.85
C TRP A 82 1.41 -9.50 -22.27
N PRO A 83 2.28 -9.45 -23.30
CA PRO A 83 3.44 -10.33 -23.43
C PRO A 83 4.70 -9.87 -22.67
N ASP A 84 4.82 -8.60 -22.22
CA ASP A 84 6.01 -8.04 -21.53
C ASP A 84 5.67 -7.15 -20.30
N PRO A 85 5.96 -7.60 -19.05
CA PRO A 85 5.69 -6.84 -17.83
C PRO A 85 6.61 -5.62 -17.61
N ALA A 86 7.76 -5.54 -18.28
CA ALA A 86 8.70 -4.43 -18.10
C ALA A 86 8.14 -3.10 -18.63
N ALA A 87 7.36 -3.14 -19.72
CA ALA A 87 6.73 -1.94 -20.28
C ALA A 87 5.74 -1.28 -19.30
N LEU A 88 4.96 -2.08 -18.56
CA LEU A 88 4.06 -1.57 -17.53
C LEU A 88 4.84 -0.95 -16.37
N ARG A 89 5.88 -1.66 -15.90
CA ARG A 89 6.77 -1.15 -14.84
C ARG A 89 7.32 0.21 -15.25
N ASP A 90 7.90 0.33 -16.44
CA ASP A 90 8.53 1.57 -16.91
C ASP A 90 7.53 2.72 -17.01
N SER A 91 6.31 2.43 -17.47
CA SER A 91 5.23 3.44 -17.54
C SER A 91 4.79 3.90 -16.15
N ALA A 92 4.53 2.96 -15.23
CA ALA A 92 4.10 3.29 -13.88
C ALA A 92 5.22 3.94 -13.04
N ALA A 93 6.47 3.54 -13.23
CA ALA A 93 7.62 4.16 -12.59
C ALA A 93 7.84 5.59 -13.10
N ARG A 94 7.56 5.86 -14.38
CA ARG A 94 7.55 7.23 -14.90
C ARG A 94 6.47 8.09 -14.23
N ALA A 95 5.23 7.61 -14.17
CA ALA A 95 4.16 8.32 -13.49
C ALA A 95 4.50 8.60 -12.01
N LEU A 96 5.05 7.61 -11.30
CA LEU A 96 5.48 7.76 -9.92
C LEU A 96 6.57 8.84 -9.75
N ARG A 97 7.54 8.90 -10.67
CA ARG A 97 8.61 9.92 -10.67
C ARG A 97 8.09 11.31 -10.99
N ASP A 98 7.20 11.41 -11.97
CA ASP A 98 6.77 12.70 -12.51
C ASP A 98 5.68 13.34 -11.64
N GLU A 99 4.85 12.53 -10.96
CA GLU A 99 3.65 13.01 -10.26
C GLU A 99 3.76 12.93 -8.73
N MET A 100 4.49 11.95 -8.18
CA MET A 100 4.51 11.72 -6.73
C MET A 100 5.85 12.04 -6.06
N LEU A 101 6.97 11.80 -6.74
CA LEU A 101 8.31 11.98 -6.19
C LEU A 101 8.96 13.26 -6.71
N SER A 102 9.82 13.84 -5.89
CA SER A 102 10.71 14.93 -6.27
C SER A 102 12.15 14.54 -5.94
N GLU A 103 13.13 15.19 -6.58
CA GLU A 103 14.56 14.92 -6.36
C GLU A 103 14.94 13.43 -6.40
N VAL A 104 14.41 12.67 -7.36
CA VAL A 104 14.73 11.24 -7.50
C VAL A 104 16.22 11.07 -7.74
N ARG A 105 16.90 10.34 -6.84
CA ARG A 105 18.37 10.20 -6.81
C ARG A 105 18.85 8.88 -7.38
N GLU A 106 18.00 7.87 -7.29
CA GLU A 106 18.33 6.50 -7.69
C GLU A 106 17.05 5.79 -8.13
N ASP A 107 17.13 5.09 -9.26
CA ASP A 107 16.16 4.14 -9.77
C ASP A 107 16.87 2.82 -10.10
N THR A 108 16.37 1.72 -9.55
CA THR A 108 16.94 0.38 -9.75
C THR A 108 15.85 -0.56 -10.24
N PRO A 109 15.69 -0.71 -11.57
CA PRO A 109 14.80 -1.72 -12.12
C PRO A 109 15.37 -3.11 -11.86
N PHE A 110 14.49 -4.07 -11.60
CA PHE A 110 14.83 -5.46 -11.40
C PHE A 110 13.73 -6.38 -11.96
N ASP A 111 14.11 -7.60 -12.27
CA ASP A 111 13.19 -8.66 -12.67
C ASP A 111 13.41 -9.87 -11.77
N LEU A 112 12.31 -10.45 -11.30
CA LEU A 112 12.31 -11.64 -10.45
C LEU A 112 11.33 -12.65 -11.04
N THR A 113 11.83 -13.87 -11.29
CA THR A 113 10.98 -15.01 -11.60
C THR A 113 11.08 -16.02 -10.46
N ALA A 114 9.96 -16.30 -9.82
CA ALA A 114 9.86 -17.17 -8.65
C ALA A 114 8.67 -18.11 -8.82
N GLY A 115 8.92 -19.32 -9.33
CA GLY A 115 7.89 -20.31 -9.61
C GLY A 115 6.85 -19.76 -10.59
N ARG A 116 5.61 -19.55 -10.13
CA ARG A 116 4.53 -18.97 -10.97
C ARG A 116 4.55 -17.44 -11.08
N PHE A 117 5.34 -16.77 -10.25
CA PHE A 117 5.38 -15.32 -10.20
C PHE A 117 6.44 -14.77 -11.16
N HIS A 118 6.00 -13.93 -12.08
CA HIS A 118 6.88 -13.11 -12.92
C HIS A 118 6.71 -11.65 -12.50
N ILE A 119 7.78 -11.06 -12.00
CA ILE A 119 7.77 -9.74 -11.39
C ILE A 119 8.74 -8.85 -12.13
N ALA A 120 8.25 -7.73 -12.64
CA ALA A 120 9.06 -6.58 -13.04
C ALA A 120 8.90 -5.51 -11.97
N GLY A 121 9.98 -5.13 -11.30
CA GLY A 121 9.95 -4.16 -10.21
C GLY A 121 10.94 -3.03 -10.41
N GLU A 122 10.73 -1.93 -9.69
CA GLU A 122 11.64 -0.78 -9.66
C GLU A 122 11.67 -0.21 -8.25
N ASP A 123 12.86 -0.05 -7.70
CA ASP A 123 13.08 0.70 -6.47
C ASP A 123 13.48 2.13 -6.82
N LEU A 124 12.82 3.11 -6.21
CA LEU A 124 13.08 4.53 -6.41
C LEU A 124 13.36 5.20 -5.07
N PHE A 125 14.31 6.12 -5.07
CA PHE A 125 14.66 6.91 -3.89
C PHE A 125 14.54 8.39 -4.21
N GLY A 126 13.70 9.08 -3.46
CA GLY A 126 13.41 10.49 -3.71
C GLY A 126 12.81 11.16 -2.48
N MET A 127 12.15 12.28 -2.73
CA MET A 127 11.51 13.10 -1.73
C MET A 127 10.00 13.14 -2.02
N ILE A 128 9.17 12.88 -1.02
CA ILE A 128 7.71 13.02 -1.13
C ILE A 128 7.24 14.24 -0.32
N GLY A 129 6.45 15.09 -0.96
CA GLY A 129 5.73 16.16 -0.27
C GLY A 129 4.44 15.61 0.33
N LEU A 130 4.22 15.85 1.62
CA LEU A 130 2.99 15.47 2.30
C LEU A 130 2.22 16.75 2.67
N GLY A 131 1.50 17.32 1.68
CA GLY A 131 0.81 18.59 1.83
C GLY A 131 1.78 19.75 2.08
N GLU A 132 1.55 20.52 3.16
CA GLU A 132 2.43 21.63 3.56
C GLU A 132 3.66 21.19 4.37
N ALA A 133 3.77 19.90 4.71
CA ALA A 133 4.94 19.39 5.41
C ALA A 133 6.20 19.48 4.52
N PRO A 134 7.39 19.72 5.11
CA PRO A 134 8.64 19.63 4.37
C PRO A 134 8.74 18.28 3.66
N ALA A 135 9.17 18.31 2.40
CA ALA A 135 9.43 17.09 1.65
C ALA A 135 10.40 16.20 2.43
N MET A 136 10.10 14.91 2.48
CA MET A 136 10.86 13.95 3.27
C MET A 136 11.44 12.85 2.39
N PRO A 137 12.63 12.32 2.74
CA PRO A 137 13.21 11.21 1.99
C PRO A 137 12.32 9.96 2.13
N ILE A 138 12.06 9.32 0.99
CA ILE A 138 11.25 8.11 0.90
C ILE A 138 11.94 7.11 -0.03
N SER A 139 11.79 5.83 0.32
CA SER A 139 12.02 4.71 -0.56
C SER A 139 10.68 4.28 -1.13
N ALA A 140 10.55 4.23 -2.45
CA ALA A 140 9.38 3.70 -3.14
C ALA A 140 9.74 2.40 -3.87
N ARG A 141 8.83 1.43 -3.86
CA ARG A 141 8.94 0.19 -4.61
C ARG A 141 7.70 0.00 -5.44
N LEU A 142 7.90 -0.14 -6.74
CA LEU A 142 6.90 -0.52 -7.71
C LEU A 142 7.08 -1.99 -8.08
N LEU A 143 6.00 -2.75 -8.16
CA LEU A 143 6.00 -4.13 -8.63
C LEU A 143 4.84 -4.34 -9.61
N VAL A 144 5.16 -4.91 -10.76
CA VAL A 144 4.20 -5.50 -11.69
C VAL A 144 4.34 -7.00 -11.58
N ILE A 145 3.31 -7.67 -11.07
CA ILE A 145 3.30 -9.12 -10.87
C ILE A 145 2.31 -9.73 -11.85
N ARG A 146 2.79 -10.55 -12.78
CA ARG A 146 1.91 -11.40 -13.59
C ARG A 146 1.39 -12.54 -12.73
N THR A 147 0.09 -12.75 -12.80
CA THR A 147 -0.62 -13.78 -12.04
C THR A 147 -1.35 -14.74 -12.97
N GLY A 148 -2.01 -15.77 -12.42
CA GLY A 148 -2.74 -16.74 -13.23
C GLY A 148 -3.92 -16.14 -14.01
N ASP A 149 -4.57 -15.13 -13.43
CA ASP A 149 -5.84 -14.58 -13.93
C ASP A 149 -5.72 -13.12 -14.44
N GLY A 150 -4.52 -12.54 -14.37
CA GLY A 150 -4.26 -11.16 -14.81
C GLY A 150 -2.95 -10.61 -14.28
N ALA A 151 -2.90 -9.33 -13.95
CA ALA A 151 -1.73 -8.69 -13.36
C ALA A 151 -2.07 -7.93 -12.07
N MET A 152 -1.07 -7.77 -11.21
CA MET A 152 -1.15 -6.90 -10.05
C MET A 152 -0.10 -5.80 -10.15
N LEU A 153 -0.51 -4.57 -9.88
CA LEU A 153 0.37 -3.43 -9.70
C LEU A 153 0.43 -3.11 -8.21
N ILE A 154 1.63 -3.09 -7.64
CA ILE A 154 1.85 -2.80 -6.22
C ILE A 154 2.81 -1.62 -6.12
N THR A 155 2.41 -0.59 -5.38
CA THR A 155 3.28 0.53 -5.03
C THR A 155 3.39 0.61 -3.53
N ALA A 156 4.62 0.60 -3.00
CA ALA A 156 4.89 0.66 -1.57
C ALA A 156 5.85 1.80 -1.26
N PHE A 157 5.61 2.52 -0.16
CA PHE A 157 6.44 3.63 0.31
C PHE A 157 6.94 3.34 1.72
N SER A 158 8.22 3.62 1.96
CA SER A 158 8.88 3.47 3.25
C SER A 158 9.74 4.67 3.58
N VAL A 159 9.75 5.05 4.85
CA VAL A 159 10.59 6.13 5.39
C VAL A 159 11.98 5.64 5.81
N LEU A 160 12.26 4.34 5.68
CA LEU A 160 13.62 3.82 5.83
C LEU A 160 14.42 4.09 4.55
N PRO A 161 15.74 4.35 4.66
CA PRO A 161 16.62 4.46 3.51
C PRO A 161 16.95 3.07 2.93
N ALA A 162 17.49 3.05 1.70
CA ALA A 162 17.80 1.84 0.93
C ALA A 162 18.57 0.77 1.71
N GLU A 163 19.54 1.21 2.52
CA GLU A 163 20.48 0.34 3.23
C GLU A 163 19.83 -0.39 4.43
N GLN A 164 18.61 0.01 4.81
CA GLN A 164 17.87 -0.54 5.97
C GLN A 164 16.74 -1.49 5.56
N SER A 165 16.78 -2.03 4.34
CA SER A 165 15.76 -2.98 3.83
C SER A 165 14.32 -2.44 3.96
N PRO A 166 13.99 -1.30 3.32
CA PRO A 166 12.71 -0.58 3.46
C PRO A 166 11.45 -1.39 3.13
N PHE A 167 11.59 -2.51 2.42
CA PHE A 167 10.47 -3.33 1.96
C PHE A 167 10.46 -4.73 2.60
N ALA A 168 11.21 -4.95 3.68
CA ALA A 168 11.27 -6.24 4.38
C ALA A 168 9.91 -6.66 5.00
N GLY A 169 9.01 -5.71 5.23
CA GLY A 169 7.63 -5.97 5.69
C GLY A 169 6.59 -5.96 4.57
N LEU A 170 7.00 -5.86 3.30
CA LEU A 170 6.07 -5.87 2.17
C LEU A 170 5.58 -7.30 1.92
N PHE A 171 6.51 -8.25 1.76
CA PHE A 171 6.22 -9.68 1.68
C PHE A 171 6.77 -10.41 2.91
N GLY A 172 6.02 -11.38 3.44
CA GLY A 172 6.53 -12.33 4.43
C GLY A 172 5.49 -12.89 5.39
N ALA A 173 5.95 -13.68 6.38
CA ALA A 173 5.08 -14.32 7.37
C ALA A 173 4.29 -13.30 8.22
N ASP A 174 4.88 -12.12 8.44
CA ASP A 174 4.26 -10.98 9.14
C ASP A 174 4.16 -9.74 8.24
N GLY A 175 4.33 -9.92 6.92
CA GLY A 175 4.29 -8.82 5.94
C GLY A 175 2.86 -8.42 5.58
N ILE A 176 2.73 -7.24 4.96
CA ILE A 176 1.43 -6.76 4.45
C ILE A 176 0.88 -7.67 3.35
N LEU A 177 1.75 -8.32 2.59
CA LEU A 177 1.41 -9.26 1.53
C LEU A 177 1.99 -10.63 1.84
N THR A 178 1.25 -11.68 1.48
CA THR A 178 1.75 -13.04 1.51
C THR A 178 1.47 -13.71 0.19
N ALA A 179 2.55 -14.16 -0.47
CA ALA A 179 2.44 -15.01 -1.66
C ALA A 179 2.17 -16.46 -1.26
N THR A 180 1.44 -17.20 -2.09
CA THR A 180 1.13 -18.62 -1.93
C THR A 180 1.37 -19.38 -3.22
N GLY A 181 1.57 -20.70 -3.14
CA GLY A 181 1.82 -21.56 -4.31
C GLY A 181 3.30 -21.68 -4.70
N PRO A 182 3.62 -22.37 -5.81
CA PRO A 182 5.00 -22.68 -6.19
C PRO A 182 5.83 -21.41 -6.40
N GLY A 183 6.96 -21.30 -5.70
CA GLY A 183 7.88 -20.16 -5.76
C GLY A 183 7.57 -19.03 -4.78
N ALA A 184 6.48 -19.11 -4.01
CA ALA A 184 6.13 -18.10 -3.00
C ALA A 184 7.19 -17.93 -1.92
N GLU A 185 7.97 -18.98 -1.63
CA GLU A 185 9.07 -18.95 -0.67
C GLU A 185 10.17 -17.95 -1.03
N ALA A 186 10.36 -17.65 -2.32
CA ALA A 186 11.32 -16.64 -2.76
C ALA A 186 10.81 -15.21 -2.56
N LEU A 187 9.49 -15.00 -2.44
CA LEU A 187 8.87 -13.70 -2.21
C LEU A 187 8.70 -13.42 -0.71
N ASN A 188 8.24 -14.40 0.05
CA ASN A 188 7.92 -14.22 1.48
C ASN A 188 9.16 -14.10 2.38
N GLY A 189 10.38 -14.25 1.85
CA GLY A 189 11.61 -14.20 2.64
C GLY A 189 11.66 -15.24 3.77
N ALA A 190 12.70 -15.16 4.60
CA ALA A 190 12.75 -15.89 5.86
C ALA A 190 12.10 -15.05 6.97
N PRO A 191 11.53 -15.65 8.04
CA PRO A 191 10.97 -14.88 9.14
C PRO A 191 12.04 -13.95 9.74
N SER A 192 11.81 -12.65 9.66
CA SER A 192 12.55 -11.64 10.41
C SER A 192 12.35 -11.93 11.92
N GLY A 193 13.43 -11.87 12.71
CA GLY A 193 13.45 -12.24 14.13
C GLY A 193 12.41 -11.53 15.04
N PRO A 194 12.37 -11.91 16.33
CA PRO A 194 11.16 -11.92 17.17
C PRO A 194 10.48 -10.55 17.32
N PRO A 195 9.15 -10.53 17.57
CA PRO A 195 8.37 -9.31 17.72
C PRO A 195 8.96 -8.45 18.85
N ALA A 196 9.37 -7.23 18.51
CA ALA A 196 9.86 -6.29 19.50
C ALA A 196 8.70 -5.92 20.45
N GLN A 197 8.99 -6.03 21.74
CA GLN A 197 8.08 -5.77 22.84
C GLN A 197 7.47 -4.38 22.76
N THR A 198 6.17 -4.33 22.98
CA THR A 198 5.32 -3.13 23.08
C THR A 198 5.90 -2.13 24.08
N ALA A 199 6.61 -1.12 23.58
CA ALA A 199 6.77 0.13 24.32
C ALA A 199 5.50 0.95 24.12
N ALA A 200 4.80 1.27 25.22
CA ALA A 200 3.59 2.07 25.19
C ALA A 200 3.86 3.45 24.54
N PRO A 201 3.04 3.90 23.58
CA PRO A 201 3.21 5.21 22.99
C PRO A 201 2.85 6.31 24.00
N GLN A 202 3.78 7.24 24.22
CA GLN A 202 3.46 8.53 24.82
C GLN A 202 2.72 9.37 23.78
N GLY A 203 1.53 9.84 24.16
CA GLY A 203 0.53 10.39 23.26
C GLY A 203 0.98 11.61 22.47
N LEU A 204 0.77 11.52 21.15
CA LEU A 204 0.42 12.62 20.26
C LEU A 204 -0.72 12.09 19.40
N ASP A 205 -1.88 12.74 19.48
CA ASP A 205 -3.09 12.41 18.72
C ASP A 205 -2.93 12.86 17.25
N PRO A 206 -2.85 11.95 16.25
CA PRO A 206 -2.77 12.31 14.83
C PRO A 206 -4.09 12.01 14.07
N VAL A 207 -5.21 11.91 14.79
CA VAL A 207 -6.47 11.36 14.25
C VAL A 207 -7.11 12.22 13.14
N ALA A 208 -6.65 13.44 12.86
CA ALA A 208 -7.32 14.30 11.89
C ALA A 208 -6.38 15.26 11.16
N ASP A 209 -5.43 14.75 10.38
CA ASP A 209 -4.73 15.61 9.42
C ASP A 209 -5.48 15.63 8.07
N PRO A 210 -6.24 16.70 7.75
CA PRO A 210 -6.92 16.85 6.46
C PRO A 210 -5.96 16.85 5.27
N ALA A 211 -4.66 17.14 5.48
CA ALA A 211 -3.67 17.19 4.40
C ALA A 211 -3.42 15.84 3.71
N ILE A 212 -3.62 14.71 4.42
CA ILE A 212 -3.47 13.38 3.81
C ILE A 212 -4.72 13.00 3.02
N ARG A 213 -5.88 13.58 3.35
CA ARG A 213 -7.09 13.43 2.54
C ARG A 213 -6.94 14.17 1.22
N ASP A 214 -6.38 15.38 1.24
CA ASP A 214 -6.16 16.20 0.03
C ASP A 214 -5.16 15.56 -0.94
N LEU A 215 -4.10 14.91 -0.42
CA LEU A 215 -3.18 14.14 -1.26
C LEU A 215 -3.87 12.95 -1.94
N LEU A 216 -4.79 12.27 -1.24
CA LEU A 216 -5.58 11.18 -1.81
C LEU A 216 -6.61 11.67 -2.83
N GLU A 217 -7.24 12.82 -2.58
CA GLU A 217 -8.14 13.46 -3.54
C GLU A 217 -7.39 13.97 -4.78
N GLN A 218 -6.13 14.41 -4.65
CA GLN A 218 -5.26 14.73 -5.79
C GLN A 218 -4.84 13.50 -6.59
N MET A 219 -4.50 12.40 -5.93
CA MET A 219 -4.19 11.14 -6.61
C MET A 219 -5.42 10.54 -7.32
N GLN A 220 -6.62 10.80 -6.81
CA GLN A 220 -7.89 10.42 -7.45
C GLN A 220 -8.25 11.35 -8.62
N GLY A 221 -8.01 12.66 -8.49
CA GLY A 221 -8.34 13.65 -9.52
C GLY A 221 -7.42 13.68 -10.76
N GLY A 222 -6.33 12.92 -10.75
CA GLY A 222 -5.39 12.80 -11.88
C GLY A 222 -5.92 12.01 -13.07
N PHE A 223 -6.98 11.20 -12.90
CA PHE A 223 -7.53 10.33 -13.94
C PHE A 223 -8.84 10.84 -14.58
N ASP A 224 -9.42 11.93 -14.07
CA ASP A 224 -10.72 12.48 -14.52
C ASP A 224 -10.62 13.64 -15.53
N ASN A 225 -9.42 14.02 -15.99
CA ASN A 225 -9.25 15.15 -16.93
C ASN A 225 -8.74 14.73 -18.31
N GLU A 226 -9.49 13.89 -19.01
CA GLU A 226 -9.48 13.84 -20.49
C GLU A 226 -10.89 13.58 -21.04
N GLU A 227 -11.85 14.48 -20.78
CA GLU A 227 -12.97 14.66 -21.70
C GLU A 227 -13.29 16.15 -21.88
N GLY A 228 -12.93 16.69 -23.04
CA GLY A 228 -13.67 17.78 -23.66
C GLY A 228 -12.88 19.03 -24.04
N GLU A 229 -12.14 18.97 -25.15
CA GLU A 229 -12.25 19.95 -26.25
C GLU A 229 -12.07 19.26 -27.61
#